data_AF-A0A2H0LIS9-F1
#
_entry.id   AF-A0A2H0LIS9-F1
#
_cell.length_a   1.000
_cell.length_b   1.000
_cell.length_c   1.000
_cell.angle_alpha   90.00
_cell.angle_beta   90.00
_cell.angle_gamma   90.00
#
_symmetry.space_group_name_H-M   'P 1'
#
loop_
_entity.id
_entity.type
_entity.pdbx_description
1 polymer ?
#
loop_
_entity_poly.entity_id
_entity_poly.type
_entity_poly.pdbx_seq_one_letter_code
_entity_poly.pdbx_strand_id
1 'polypeptide(L)'
;MHDLKAATRLVYREYVRRGYVKPNPSELKLSLFHALPETTTFIAEHQEYGVVGTVALIEDSPLGLPMDEAYQPELNALRRDNQHLAEISMLTFAQAVRRPRTGLAAFRATQLLMAMHLFKVMFDYLRKCTTVSELVACFNPRHDILYEFLGLRRLGGLRPYSVVNGKPSTARRLNVAETERLAEREPVIRFFYQAPRPADVFANRLQLTADHLSELFVRSSSVFASASPSELAYLQQRYGCPLIEEADLTTPAPESPSFESLPLPQ
;
A
#
# COMPACT_ATOMS: atom_id res chain seq x y z
N MET A 1 -5.28 1.32 15.62
CA MET A 1 -3.88 1.79 15.58
C MET A 1 -2.87 0.64 15.56
N HIS A 2 -2.91 -0.27 16.53
CA HIS A 2 -2.00 -1.42 16.63
C HIS A 2 -1.82 -2.17 15.29
N ASP A 3 -2.92 -2.50 14.61
CA ASP A 3 -2.87 -3.33 13.40
C ASP A 3 -2.27 -2.59 12.19
N LEU A 4 -2.46 -1.26 12.10
CA LEU A 4 -1.81 -0.45 11.07
C LEU A 4 -0.28 -0.41 11.29
N LYS A 5 0.15 -0.25 12.55
CA LYS A 5 1.59 -0.30 12.92
C LYS A 5 2.17 -1.71 12.67
N ALA A 6 1.38 -2.77 12.87
CA ALA A 6 1.79 -4.14 12.55
C ALA A 6 1.88 -4.39 11.03
N ALA A 7 0.89 -3.91 10.25
CA ALA A 7 0.87 -4.03 8.80
C ALA A 7 2.05 -3.31 8.13
N THR A 8 2.33 -2.07 8.53
CA THR A 8 3.45 -1.27 8.02
C THR A 8 4.81 -1.89 8.37
N ARG A 9 4.94 -2.50 9.54
CA ARG A 9 6.13 -3.28 9.94
C ARG A 9 6.28 -4.58 9.16
N LEU A 10 5.18 -5.28 8.88
CA LEU A 10 5.18 -6.46 8.01
C LEU A 10 5.70 -6.09 6.62
N VAL A 11 5.23 -4.99 6.05
CA VAL A 11 5.69 -4.49 4.74
C VAL A 11 7.17 -4.18 4.78
N TYR A 12 7.63 -3.43 5.78
CA TYR A 12 9.05 -3.14 5.97
C TYR A 12 9.90 -4.42 5.99
N ARG A 13 9.57 -5.38 6.86
CA ARG A 13 10.33 -6.63 7.00
C ARG A 13 10.42 -7.40 5.70
N GLU A 14 9.30 -7.56 5.00
CA GLU A 14 9.26 -8.27 3.72
C GLU A 14 10.00 -7.50 2.60
N TYR A 15 9.94 -6.17 2.61
CA TYR A 15 10.58 -5.33 1.61
C TYR A 15 12.09 -5.27 1.82
N VAL A 16 12.57 -5.18 3.06
CA VAL A 16 14.00 -5.31 3.40
C VAL A 16 14.53 -6.68 2.97
N ARG A 17 13.82 -7.78 3.30
CA ARG A 17 14.21 -9.14 2.87
C ARG A 17 14.34 -9.25 1.35
N ARG A 18 13.48 -8.56 0.61
CA ARG A 18 13.50 -8.54 -0.87
C ARG A 18 14.44 -7.49 -1.44
N GLY A 19 15.11 -6.69 -0.61
CA GLY A 19 15.98 -5.58 -1.01
C GLY A 19 15.23 -4.45 -1.73
N TYR A 20 13.93 -4.30 -1.49
CA TYR A 20 13.11 -3.21 -2.04
C TYR A 20 13.28 -1.92 -1.23
N VAL A 21 13.58 -2.02 0.05
CA VAL A 21 13.78 -0.86 0.93
C VAL A 21 15.05 -1.10 1.74
N LYS A 22 15.83 -0.03 1.95
CA LYS A 22 16.99 -0.06 2.84
C LYS A 22 16.49 -0.06 4.30
N PRO A 23 17.20 -0.74 5.23
CA PRO A 23 16.87 -0.65 6.64
C PRO A 23 16.76 0.80 7.10
N ASN A 24 15.79 1.08 7.97
CA ASN A 24 15.58 2.41 8.55
C ASN A 24 15.28 2.31 10.05
N PRO A 25 15.56 3.35 10.85
CA PRO A 25 15.45 3.26 12.31
C PRO A 25 14.04 2.97 12.84
N SER A 26 12.99 3.37 12.11
CA SER A 26 11.61 3.13 12.54
C SER A 26 11.17 1.68 12.43
N GLU A 27 11.84 0.90 11.57
CA GLU A 27 11.37 -0.41 11.10
C GLU A 27 9.94 -0.41 10.54
N LEU A 28 9.45 0.75 10.08
CA LEU A 28 8.16 0.91 9.43
C LEU A 28 8.37 1.24 7.95
N LYS A 29 7.43 0.76 7.12
CA LYS A 29 7.29 1.26 5.75
C LYS A 29 6.11 2.21 5.69
N LEU A 30 6.42 3.49 5.83
CA LEU A 30 5.48 4.60 5.69
C LEU A 30 5.93 5.55 4.56
N SER A 31 5.03 6.46 4.20
CA SER A 31 5.19 7.57 3.25
C SER A 31 4.04 8.55 3.52
N LEU A 32 4.13 9.77 3.01
CA LEU A 32 3.09 10.80 3.21
C LEU A 32 1.71 10.35 2.75
N PHE A 33 1.65 9.54 1.68
CA PHE A 33 0.39 8.96 1.19
C PHE A 33 -0.37 8.15 2.24
N HIS A 34 0.31 7.52 3.20
CA HIS A 34 -0.35 6.79 4.28
C HIS A 34 -0.96 7.69 5.36
N ALA A 35 -0.65 8.99 5.33
CA ALA A 35 -1.27 9.99 6.19
C ALA A 35 -2.52 10.62 5.53
N LEU A 36 -2.89 10.25 4.31
CA LEU A 36 -4.13 10.73 3.69
C LEU A 36 -5.34 10.06 4.36
N PRO A 37 -6.41 10.80 4.72
CA PRO A 37 -7.65 10.21 5.25
C PRO A 37 -8.31 9.20 4.31
N GLU A 38 -8.11 9.35 3.00
CA GLU A 38 -8.61 8.45 1.96
C GLU A 38 -7.83 7.13 1.88
N THR A 39 -6.56 7.11 2.34
CA THR A 39 -5.75 5.89 2.26
C THR A 39 -6.29 4.82 3.18
N THR A 40 -6.67 3.68 2.60
CA THR A 40 -7.25 2.56 3.33
C THR A 40 -6.34 1.34 3.23
N THR A 41 -5.91 0.81 4.37
CA THR A 41 -5.11 -0.42 4.45
C THR A 41 -5.98 -1.59 4.87
N PHE A 42 -6.00 -2.64 4.06
CA PHE A 42 -6.69 -3.90 4.31
C PHE A 42 -5.68 -4.91 4.82
N ILE A 43 -6.05 -5.65 5.87
CA ILE A 43 -5.17 -6.64 6.50
C ILE A 43 -5.80 -8.03 6.43
N ALA A 44 -4.95 -9.04 6.30
CA ALA A 44 -5.30 -10.41 6.59
C ALA A 44 -4.72 -10.75 7.96
N GLU A 45 -5.57 -11.18 8.88
CA GLU A 45 -5.19 -11.52 10.24
C GLU A 45 -5.30 -13.03 10.46
N HIS A 46 -4.34 -13.57 11.20
CA HIS A 46 -4.32 -14.94 11.67
C HIS A 46 -4.38 -14.95 13.20
N GLN A 47 -5.24 -15.78 13.78
CA GLN A 47 -5.49 -15.83 15.23
C GLN A 47 -4.22 -15.96 16.08
N GLU A 48 -3.25 -16.77 15.63
CA GLU A 48 -1.98 -16.98 16.34
C GLU A 48 -0.88 -15.97 15.98
N TYR A 49 -0.88 -15.43 14.76
CA TYR A 49 0.26 -14.69 14.21
C TYR A 49 -0.02 -13.19 14.01
N GLY A 50 -1.24 -12.74 14.30
CA GLY A 50 -1.69 -11.37 14.03
C GLY A 50 -1.71 -11.08 12.54
N VAL A 51 -1.24 -9.90 12.14
CA VAL A 51 -1.25 -9.46 10.73
C VAL A 51 -0.28 -10.29 9.88
N VAL A 52 -0.84 -11.02 8.92
CA VAL A 52 -0.10 -11.92 8.01
C VAL A 52 -0.16 -11.50 6.54
N GLY A 53 -1.01 -10.54 6.19
CA GLY A 53 -1.11 -9.98 4.85
C GLY A 53 -1.61 -8.55 4.87
N THR A 54 -1.28 -7.80 3.81
CA THR A 54 -1.73 -6.42 3.66
C THR A 54 -1.88 -6.04 2.19
N VAL A 55 -2.77 -5.10 1.91
CA VAL A 55 -2.83 -4.29 0.69
C VAL A 55 -3.35 -2.91 1.06
N ALA A 56 -2.82 -1.85 0.46
CA ALA A 56 -3.29 -0.49 0.65
C ALA A 56 -3.91 0.04 -0.64
N LEU A 57 -4.97 0.82 -0.51
CA LEU A 57 -5.57 1.61 -1.57
C LEU A 57 -5.34 3.08 -1.24
N ILE A 58 -4.61 3.77 -2.12
CA ILE A 58 -4.26 5.19 -1.97
C ILE A 58 -5.02 5.96 -3.05
N GLU A 59 -6.01 6.76 -2.66
CA GLU A 59 -6.74 7.61 -3.60
C GLU A 59 -5.89 8.81 -4.03
N ASP A 60 -6.03 9.22 -5.30
CA ASP A 60 -5.28 10.34 -5.86
C ASP A 60 -5.68 11.66 -5.20
N SER A 61 -4.72 12.57 -5.09
CA SER A 61 -4.89 13.84 -4.39
C SER A 61 -3.93 14.89 -4.94
N PRO A 62 -3.94 16.14 -4.44
CA PRO A 62 -2.88 17.10 -4.75
C PRO A 62 -1.45 16.63 -4.39
N LEU A 63 -1.30 15.64 -3.50
CA LEU A 63 0.00 14.99 -3.24
C LEU A 63 0.40 14.00 -4.36
N GLY A 64 -0.51 13.71 -5.28
CA GLY A 64 -0.38 12.69 -6.32
C GLY A 64 -0.58 11.26 -5.80
N LEU A 65 0.03 10.32 -6.50
CA LEU A 65 0.14 8.90 -6.17
C LEU A 65 1.61 8.50 -6.04
N PRO A 66 1.96 7.47 -5.24
CA PRO A 66 3.34 6.99 -5.15
C PRO A 66 4.00 6.75 -6.52
N MET A 67 3.26 6.16 -7.47
CA MET A 67 3.80 5.80 -8.78
C MET A 67 3.98 7.00 -9.72
N ASP A 68 3.60 8.22 -9.34
CA ASP A 68 3.90 9.43 -10.12
C ASP A 68 5.40 9.57 -10.40
N GLU A 69 6.24 9.22 -9.43
CA GLU A 69 7.70 9.30 -9.58
C GLU A 69 8.20 8.61 -10.86
N ALA A 70 7.60 7.47 -11.21
CA ALA A 70 7.99 6.69 -12.38
C ALA A 70 7.01 6.82 -13.56
N TYR A 71 5.73 7.12 -13.35
CA TYR A 71 4.66 7.03 -14.37
C TYR A 71 3.77 8.28 -14.46
N GLN A 72 4.24 9.44 -13.98
CA GLN A 72 3.48 10.69 -14.04
C GLN A 72 2.91 11.04 -15.42
N PRO A 73 3.61 10.88 -16.56
CA PRO A 73 3.00 11.19 -17.87
C PRO A 73 1.75 10.37 -18.17
N GLU A 74 1.78 9.07 -17.85
CA GLU A 74 0.65 8.16 -18.02
C GLU A 74 -0.50 8.48 -17.04
N LEU A 75 -0.19 8.77 -15.78
CA LEU A 75 -1.21 9.16 -14.79
C LEU A 75 -1.84 10.52 -15.13
N ASN A 76 -1.04 11.48 -15.59
CA ASN A 76 -1.54 12.79 -16.01
C ASN A 76 -2.46 12.70 -17.24
N ALA A 77 -2.27 11.71 -18.10
CA ALA A 77 -3.24 11.44 -19.18
C ALA A 77 -4.59 11.02 -18.61
N LEU A 78 -4.61 10.10 -17.65
CA LEU A 78 -5.86 9.67 -16.99
C LEU A 78 -6.53 10.81 -16.22
N ARG A 79 -5.75 11.63 -15.48
CA ARG A 79 -6.25 12.81 -14.76
C ARG A 79 -6.89 13.83 -15.69
N ARG A 80 -6.27 14.10 -16.85
CA ARG A 80 -6.81 15.02 -17.88
C ARG A 80 -8.10 14.50 -18.50
N ASP A 81 -8.29 13.18 -18.52
CA ASP A 81 -9.52 12.53 -18.94
C ASP A 81 -10.57 12.46 -17.80
N ASN A 82 -10.39 13.27 -16.74
CA ASN A 82 -11.24 13.36 -15.54
C ASN A 82 -11.46 12.01 -14.85
N GLN A 83 -10.50 11.09 -14.93
CA GLN A 83 -10.57 9.84 -14.19
C GLN A 83 -10.18 10.05 -12.72
N HIS A 84 -10.94 9.44 -11.81
CA HIS A 84 -10.63 9.42 -10.39
C HIS A 84 -9.75 8.20 -10.11
N LEU A 85 -8.50 8.42 -9.76
CA LEU A 85 -7.50 7.35 -9.66
C LEU A 85 -7.33 6.86 -8.22
N ALA A 86 -6.96 5.59 -8.07
CA ALA A 86 -6.36 5.09 -6.83
C ALA A 86 -5.28 4.05 -7.12
N GLU A 87 -4.19 4.10 -6.35
CA GLU A 87 -3.08 3.15 -6.45
C GLU A 87 -3.25 1.98 -5.48
N ILE A 88 -3.09 0.76 -6.00
CA ILE A 88 -2.88 -0.44 -5.19
C ILE A 88 -1.41 -0.48 -4.76
N SER A 89 -1.18 -0.40 -3.45
CA SER A 89 0.15 -0.42 -2.86
C SER A 89 0.26 -1.42 -1.71
N MET A 90 1.46 -1.54 -1.13
CA MET A 90 1.75 -2.34 0.07
C MET A 90 1.35 -3.83 0.04
N LEU A 91 1.08 -4.43 -1.13
CA LEU A 91 0.76 -5.85 -1.20
C LEU A 91 1.92 -6.71 -0.69
N THR A 92 1.75 -7.35 0.45
CA THR A 92 2.72 -8.32 0.97
C THR A 92 2.06 -9.36 1.86
N PHE A 93 2.77 -10.47 2.05
CA PHE A 93 2.38 -11.58 2.91
C PHE A 93 3.57 -12.02 3.74
N ALA A 94 3.32 -12.32 5.01
CA ALA A 94 4.31 -12.86 5.92
C ALA A 94 4.84 -14.19 5.39
N GLN A 95 6.16 -14.24 5.15
CA GLN A 95 6.82 -15.50 4.80
C GLN A 95 7.00 -16.43 6.00
N ALA A 96 6.91 -15.87 7.22
CA ALA A 96 7.14 -16.57 8.47
C ALA A 96 5.92 -17.34 9.00
N VAL A 97 4.75 -17.22 8.37
CA VAL A 97 3.61 -18.09 8.72
C VAL A 97 4.01 -19.53 8.43
N ARG A 98 3.84 -20.40 9.42
CA ARG A 98 4.34 -21.78 9.40
C ARG A 98 4.02 -22.43 8.06
N ARG A 99 5.07 -22.79 7.30
CA ARG A 99 4.90 -23.46 6.01
C ARG A 99 4.00 -24.69 6.24
N PRO A 100 2.91 -24.83 5.47
CA PRO A 100 2.10 -26.03 5.53
C PRO A 100 2.98 -27.28 5.39
N ARG A 101 2.69 -28.33 6.16
CA ARG A 101 3.36 -29.62 6.03
C ARG A 101 3.26 -30.20 4.60
N THR A 102 2.30 -29.69 3.82
CA THR A 102 2.01 -30.04 2.43
C THR A 102 2.95 -29.39 1.40
N GLY A 103 3.94 -28.60 1.82
CA GLY A 103 5.05 -28.14 0.97
C GLY A 103 4.90 -26.74 0.34
N LEU A 104 5.89 -26.35 -0.48
CA LEU A 104 6.00 -24.99 -1.03
C LEU A 104 4.86 -24.62 -1.98
N ALA A 105 4.36 -25.57 -2.79
CA ALA A 105 3.26 -25.32 -3.72
C ALA A 105 1.97 -24.94 -2.98
N ALA A 106 1.63 -25.69 -1.92
CA ALA A 106 0.48 -25.39 -1.08
C ALA A 106 0.62 -24.01 -0.42
N PHE A 107 1.82 -23.67 0.08
CA PHE A 107 2.08 -22.34 0.64
C PHE A 107 1.83 -21.21 -0.38
N ARG A 108 2.28 -21.38 -1.63
CA ARG A 108 2.03 -20.39 -2.69
C ARG A 108 0.56 -20.27 -3.07
N ALA A 109 -0.17 -21.40 -3.12
CA ALA A 109 -1.60 -21.39 -3.33
C ALA A 109 -2.34 -20.64 -2.22
N THR A 110 -1.96 -20.86 -0.94
CA THR A 110 -2.52 -20.10 0.20
C THR A 110 -2.26 -18.60 0.07
N GLN A 111 -1.04 -18.20 -0.31
CA GLN A 111 -0.73 -16.78 -0.54
C GLN A 111 -1.57 -16.19 -1.68
N LEU A 112 -1.77 -16.93 -2.77
CA LEU A 112 -2.61 -16.49 -3.88
C LEU A 112 -4.07 -16.33 -3.44
N LEU A 113 -4.63 -17.30 -2.73
CA LEU A 113 -6.01 -17.22 -2.22
C LEU A 113 -6.19 -16.03 -1.26
N MET A 114 -5.23 -15.81 -0.37
CA MET A 114 -5.23 -14.66 0.52
C MET A 114 -5.15 -13.33 -0.26
N ALA A 115 -4.35 -13.27 -1.32
CA ALA A 115 -4.30 -12.12 -2.23
C ALA A 115 -5.64 -11.87 -2.91
N MET A 116 -6.27 -12.92 -3.45
CA MET A 116 -7.60 -12.83 -4.06
C MET A 116 -8.64 -12.29 -3.08
N HIS A 117 -8.63 -12.74 -1.82
CA HIS A 117 -9.54 -12.23 -0.80
C HIS A 117 -9.25 -10.78 -0.39
N LEU A 118 -7.98 -10.41 -0.19
CA LEU A 118 -7.61 -9.02 0.08
C LEU A 118 -8.02 -8.09 -1.06
N PHE A 119 -7.72 -8.46 -2.30
CA PHE A 119 -8.16 -7.70 -3.47
C PHE A 119 -9.68 -7.62 -3.56
N LYS A 120 -10.41 -8.69 -3.21
CA LYS A 120 -11.87 -8.64 -3.18
C LYS A 120 -12.41 -7.66 -2.15
N VAL A 121 -11.90 -7.68 -0.91
CA VAL A 121 -12.36 -6.73 0.12
C VAL A 121 -12.01 -5.30 -0.28
N MET A 122 -10.80 -5.08 -0.79
CA MET A 122 -10.35 -3.78 -1.30
C MET A 122 -11.22 -3.28 -2.46
N PHE A 123 -11.57 -4.16 -3.41
CA PHE A 123 -12.38 -3.81 -4.57
C PHE A 123 -13.86 -3.58 -4.21
N ASP A 124 -14.39 -4.35 -3.25
CA ASP A 124 -15.71 -4.09 -2.66
C ASP A 124 -15.72 -2.69 -1.99
N TYR A 125 -14.69 -2.33 -1.21
CA TYR A 125 -14.55 -0.99 -0.62
C TYR A 125 -14.51 0.10 -1.70
N LEU A 126 -13.65 -0.06 -2.71
CA LEU A 126 -13.53 0.91 -3.80
C LEU A 126 -14.88 1.17 -4.47
N ARG A 127 -15.61 0.11 -4.82
CA ARG A 127 -16.91 0.23 -5.51
C ARG A 127 -18.03 0.80 -4.64
N LYS A 128 -17.93 0.68 -3.31
CA LYS A 128 -19.03 1.01 -2.40
C LYS A 128 -18.80 2.29 -1.60
N CYS A 129 -17.56 2.71 -1.44
CA CYS A 129 -17.17 3.77 -0.51
C CYS A 129 -16.38 4.90 -1.16
N THR A 130 -16.00 4.78 -2.43
CA THR A 130 -15.22 5.82 -3.12
C THR A 130 -15.86 6.18 -4.47
N THR A 131 -15.32 7.21 -5.11
CA THR A 131 -15.72 7.63 -6.47
C THR A 131 -14.68 7.24 -7.53
N VAL A 132 -13.73 6.38 -7.15
CA VAL A 132 -12.61 5.96 -8.01
C VAL A 132 -13.14 5.20 -9.24
N SER A 133 -12.72 5.65 -10.41
CA SER A 133 -13.06 5.03 -11.70
C SER A 133 -11.90 4.22 -12.29
N GLU A 134 -10.67 4.49 -11.87
CA GLU A 134 -9.45 3.82 -12.35
C GLU A 134 -8.59 3.34 -11.18
N LEU A 135 -8.35 2.03 -11.13
CA LEU A 135 -7.29 1.45 -10.33
C LEU A 135 -5.99 1.45 -11.10
N VAL A 136 -4.90 1.86 -10.46
CA VAL A 136 -3.55 1.76 -11.01
C VAL A 136 -2.64 0.99 -10.06
N ALA A 137 -1.62 0.34 -10.60
CA ALA A 137 -0.62 -0.35 -9.80
C ALA A 137 0.71 -0.37 -10.55
N CYS A 138 1.81 -0.17 -9.81
CA CYS A 138 3.14 -0.45 -10.29
C CYS A 138 3.81 -1.53 -9.43
N PHE A 139 4.46 -2.49 -10.07
CA PHE A 139 4.99 -3.66 -9.38
C PHE A 139 6.15 -4.29 -10.15
N ASN A 140 6.87 -5.21 -9.52
CA ASN A 140 7.95 -5.94 -10.18
C ASN A 140 7.41 -6.78 -11.37
N PRO A 141 8.02 -6.72 -12.57
CA PRO A 141 7.54 -7.39 -13.77
C PRO A 141 7.27 -8.90 -13.65
N ARG A 142 7.90 -9.59 -12.69
CA ARG A 142 7.61 -11.01 -12.44
C ARG A 142 6.15 -11.31 -12.08
N HIS A 143 5.39 -10.29 -11.67
CA HIS A 143 3.97 -10.41 -11.30
C HIS A 143 3.02 -9.95 -12.42
N ASP A 144 3.55 -9.57 -13.59
CA ASP A 144 2.77 -8.99 -14.68
C ASP A 144 1.63 -9.90 -15.15
N ILE A 145 1.89 -11.21 -15.25
CA ILE A 145 0.89 -12.22 -15.62
C ILE A 145 -0.25 -12.27 -14.59
N LEU A 146 0.04 -12.15 -13.29
CA LEU A 146 -1.00 -12.16 -12.26
C LEU A 146 -1.91 -10.95 -12.42
N TYR A 147 -1.37 -9.76 -12.59
CA TYR A 147 -2.18 -8.56 -12.76
C TYR A 147 -2.93 -8.53 -14.10
N GLU A 148 -2.37 -9.13 -15.16
CA GLU A 148 -3.10 -9.39 -16.41
C GLU A 148 -4.32 -10.27 -16.20
N PHE A 149 -4.11 -11.39 -15.50
CA PHE A 149 -5.15 -12.35 -15.18
C PHE A 149 -6.26 -11.75 -14.30
N LEU A 150 -5.93 -10.74 -13.49
CA LEU A 150 -6.89 -9.95 -12.71
C LEU A 150 -7.61 -8.87 -13.54
N GLY A 151 -7.37 -8.81 -14.85
CA GLY A 151 -8.03 -7.87 -15.77
C GLY A 151 -7.38 -6.49 -15.85
N LEU A 152 -6.21 -6.27 -15.23
CA LEU A 152 -5.50 -5.01 -15.36
C LEU A 152 -4.78 -4.97 -16.72
N ARG A 153 -4.94 -3.86 -17.45
CA ARG A 153 -4.32 -3.59 -18.74
C ARG A 153 -3.01 -2.82 -18.57
N ARG A 154 -2.11 -2.93 -19.55
CA ARG A 154 -0.85 -2.18 -19.53
C ARG A 154 -1.13 -0.68 -19.51
N LEU A 155 -0.47 0.03 -18.58
CA LEU A 155 -0.47 1.49 -18.48
C LEU A 155 0.88 2.05 -18.92
N GLY A 156 1.98 1.49 -18.44
CA GLY A 156 3.34 1.93 -18.73
C GLY A 156 4.31 0.77 -18.89
N GLY A 157 5.43 1.03 -19.58
CA GLY A 157 6.50 0.06 -19.81
C GLY A 157 7.43 -0.15 -18.60
N LEU A 158 8.50 -0.92 -18.79
CA LEU A 158 9.51 -1.17 -17.77
C LEU A 158 10.28 0.11 -17.40
N ARG A 159 10.26 0.50 -16.12
CA ARG A 159 11.02 1.65 -15.59
C ARG A 159 11.71 1.30 -14.26
N PRO A 160 12.88 1.88 -13.94
CA PRO A 160 13.40 1.84 -12.57
C PRO A 160 12.48 2.65 -11.66
N TYR A 161 12.29 2.20 -10.42
CA TYR A 161 11.41 2.89 -9.45
C TYR A 161 12.12 3.08 -8.10
N SER A 162 12.34 4.34 -7.70
CA SER A 162 13.20 4.66 -6.56
C SER A 162 12.57 4.23 -5.23
N VAL A 163 11.24 4.27 -5.11
CA VAL A 163 10.47 3.78 -3.95
C VAL A 163 10.83 2.33 -3.57
N VAL A 164 11.26 1.53 -4.55
CA VAL A 164 11.72 0.14 -4.36
C VAL A 164 13.22 -0.04 -4.63
N ASN A 165 14.02 0.98 -4.33
CA ASN A 165 15.47 1.00 -4.44
C ASN A 165 15.97 0.78 -5.90
N GLY A 166 15.32 1.45 -6.85
CA GLY A 166 15.70 1.45 -8.26
C GLY A 166 15.37 0.15 -9.02
N LYS A 167 14.65 -0.77 -8.39
CA LYS A 167 14.27 -2.03 -9.04
C LYS A 167 13.30 -1.80 -10.20
N PRO A 168 13.31 -2.70 -11.21
CA PRO A 168 12.37 -2.64 -12.32
C PRO A 168 10.94 -2.72 -11.81
N SER A 169 10.11 -1.81 -12.30
CA SER A 169 8.66 -1.80 -12.18
C SER A 169 8.02 -1.79 -13.57
N THR A 170 6.79 -2.29 -13.65
CA THR A 170 5.87 -2.09 -14.78
C THR A 170 4.57 -1.55 -14.21
N ALA A 171 3.79 -0.83 -15.02
CA ALA A 171 2.54 -0.22 -14.59
C ALA A 171 1.34 -0.80 -15.35
N ARG A 172 0.27 -1.07 -14.60
CA ARG A 172 -1.03 -1.50 -15.14
C ARG A 172 -2.19 -0.69 -14.55
N ARG A 173 -3.31 -0.64 -15.27
CA ARG A 173 -4.55 0.03 -14.87
C ARG A 173 -5.79 -0.86 -15.05
N LEU A 174 -6.87 -0.51 -14.37
CA LEU A 174 -8.17 -1.17 -14.48
C LEU A 174 -9.27 -0.13 -14.35
N ASN A 175 -10.09 0.00 -15.41
CA ASN A 175 -11.27 0.85 -15.41
C ASN A 175 -12.45 0.07 -14.80
N VAL A 176 -13.05 0.59 -13.73
CA VAL A 176 -14.06 -0.14 -12.93
C VAL A 176 -15.30 -0.51 -13.77
N ALA A 177 -15.78 0.40 -14.61
CA ALA A 177 -16.95 0.20 -15.45
C ALA A 177 -16.69 -0.78 -16.60
N GLU A 178 -15.48 -0.78 -17.15
CA GLU A 178 -15.06 -1.77 -18.12
C GLU A 178 -14.93 -3.17 -17.49
N THR A 179 -14.32 -3.26 -16.32
CA THR A 179 -14.16 -4.53 -15.61
C THR A 179 -15.49 -5.13 -15.20
N GLU A 180 -16.51 -4.32 -14.93
CA GLU A 180 -17.86 -4.81 -14.63
C GLU A 180 -18.46 -5.54 -15.83
N ARG A 181 -18.25 -5.02 -17.04
CA ARG A 181 -18.66 -5.69 -18.28
C ARG A 181 -17.85 -6.97 -18.52
N LEU A 182 -16.56 -6.97 -18.19
CA LEU A 182 -15.72 -8.18 -18.32
C LEU A 182 -16.15 -9.30 -17.35
N ALA A 183 -16.67 -8.95 -16.16
CA ALA A 183 -17.16 -9.90 -15.16
C ALA A 183 -18.28 -10.81 -15.68
N GLU A 184 -19.02 -10.38 -16.71
CA GLU A 184 -20.05 -11.19 -17.35
C GLU A 184 -19.47 -12.42 -18.06
N ARG A 185 -18.21 -12.35 -18.53
CA ARG A 185 -17.60 -13.38 -19.38
C ARG A 185 -16.39 -14.06 -18.74
N GLU A 186 -15.66 -13.35 -17.88
CA GLU A 186 -14.43 -13.83 -17.26
C GLU A 186 -14.67 -14.31 -15.82
N PRO A 187 -14.61 -15.63 -15.51
CA PRO A 187 -14.95 -16.16 -14.19
C PRO A 187 -14.11 -15.58 -13.04
N VAL A 188 -12.84 -15.30 -13.31
CA VAL A 188 -11.89 -14.73 -12.34
C VAL A 188 -12.26 -13.30 -12.00
N ILE A 189 -12.66 -12.51 -13.00
CA ILE A 189 -13.13 -11.14 -12.76
C ILE A 189 -14.48 -11.19 -12.04
N ARG A 190 -15.37 -12.11 -12.44
CA ARG A 190 -16.68 -12.32 -11.81
C ARG A 190 -16.60 -12.56 -10.30
N PHE A 191 -15.58 -13.28 -9.83
CA PHE A 191 -15.33 -13.50 -8.41
C PHE A 191 -15.33 -12.18 -7.59
N PHE A 192 -14.77 -11.11 -8.15
CA PHE A 192 -14.71 -9.81 -7.47
C PHE A 192 -16.08 -9.13 -7.34
N TYR A 193 -17.02 -9.41 -8.24
CA TYR A 193 -18.37 -8.82 -8.25
C TYR A 193 -19.41 -9.65 -7.49
N GLN A 194 -19.11 -10.91 -7.20
CA GLN A 194 -20.02 -11.81 -6.47
C GLN A 194 -20.07 -11.48 -4.98
N ALA A 195 -21.27 -11.55 -4.38
CA ALA A 195 -21.52 -11.34 -2.95
C ALA A 195 -20.73 -10.13 -2.39
N PRO A 196 -20.94 -8.91 -2.93
CA PRO A 196 -20.20 -7.73 -2.49
C PRO A 196 -20.52 -7.43 -1.03
N ARG A 197 -19.50 -7.02 -0.28
CA ARG A 197 -19.72 -6.55 1.11
C ARG A 197 -20.59 -5.30 1.09
N PRO A 198 -21.54 -5.17 2.04
CA PRO A 198 -22.30 -3.95 2.18
C PRO A 198 -21.40 -2.82 2.71
N ALA A 199 -21.75 -1.58 2.39
CA ALA A 199 -20.89 -0.41 2.63
C ALA A 199 -20.67 -0.13 4.13
N ASP A 200 -21.65 -0.48 4.97
CA ASP A 200 -21.64 -0.31 6.42
C ASP A 200 -20.54 -1.13 7.12
N VAL A 201 -20.14 -2.28 6.55
CA VAL A 201 -18.99 -3.05 7.04
C VAL A 201 -17.70 -2.23 7.03
N PHE A 202 -17.60 -1.24 6.14
CA PHE A 202 -16.44 -0.35 6.05
C PHE A 202 -16.57 0.93 6.88
N ALA A 203 -17.73 1.19 7.50
CA ALA A 203 -17.98 2.40 8.28
C ALA A 203 -17.10 2.44 9.54
N ASN A 204 -16.80 1.28 10.12
CA ASN A 204 -15.99 1.15 11.34
C ASN A 204 -14.48 1.03 11.05
N ARG A 205 -14.02 1.37 9.84
CA ARG A 205 -12.59 1.38 9.54
C ARG A 205 -11.87 2.41 10.41
N LEU A 206 -10.60 2.15 10.71
CA LEU A 206 -9.75 3.10 11.43
C LEU A 206 -9.65 4.42 10.63
N GLN A 207 -10.17 5.50 11.20
CA GLN A 207 -9.89 6.86 10.75
C GLN A 207 -8.72 7.40 11.56
N LEU A 208 -7.68 7.89 10.88
CA LEU A 208 -6.55 8.49 11.57
C LEU A 208 -6.99 9.82 12.22
N THR A 209 -6.43 10.11 13.38
CA THR A 209 -6.62 11.37 14.13
C THR A 209 -5.29 12.13 14.15
N ALA A 210 -5.29 13.36 14.62
CA ALA A 210 -4.07 14.13 14.84
C ALA A 210 -3.04 13.36 15.70
N ASP A 211 -3.49 12.76 16.80
CA ASP A 211 -2.64 11.98 17.71
C ASP A 211 -2.03 10.76 17.02
N HIS A 212 -2.83 10.09 16.19
CA HIS A 212 -2.35 8.98 15.37
C HIS A 212 -1.26 9.40 14.40
N LEU A 213 -1.37 10.60 13.82
CA LEU A 213 -0.36 11.14 12.91
C LEU A 213 0.92 11.51 13.63
N SER A 214 0.82 12.19 14.78
CA SER A 214 1.98 12.50 15.64
C SER A 214 2.71 11.23 16.04
N GLU A 215 1.99 10.19 16.48
CA GLU A 215 2.60 8.91 16.86
C GLU A 215 3.31 8.21 15.70
N LEU A 216 2.68 8.13 14.52
CA LEU A 216 3.22 7.34 13.40
C LEU A 216 4.24 8.08 12.54
N PHE A 217 3.99 9.36 12.25
CA PHE A 217 4.71 10.12 11.22
C PHE A 217 5.72 11.14 11.79
N VAL A 218 5.67 11.37 13.11
CA VAL A 218 6.61 12.23 13.84
C VAL A 218 7.44 11.42 14.84
N ARG A 219 6.78 10.74 15.81
CA ARG A 219 7.48 10.02 16.89
C ARG A 219 8.08 8.70 16.43
N SER A 220 7.29 7.91 15.68
CA SER A 220 7.73 6.59 15.22
C SER A 220 8.53 6.64 13.92
N SER A 221 8.47 7.71 13.12
CA SER A 221 9.18 7.81 11.85
C SER A 221 9.52 9.26 11.48
N SER A 222 10.44 9.46 10.54
CA SER A 222 10.87 10.78 10.06
C SER A 222 10.11 11.26 8.81
N VAL A 223 8.91 10.71 8.55
CA VAL A 223 8.17 10.98 7.30
C VAL A 223 7.75 12.45 7.21
N PHE A 224 7.18 13.02 8.28
CA PHE A 224 6.77 14.42 8.28
C PHE A 224 7.96 15.39 8.31
N ALA A 225 9.06 15.01 8.97
CA ALA A 225 10.29 15.80 8.95
C ALA A 225 10.92 15.92 7.56
N SER A 226 10.63 14.98 6.65
CA SER A 226 11.14 14.98 5.27
C SER A 226 10.17 15.59 4.26
N ALA A 227 8.99 16.03 4.70
CA ALA A 227 7.94 16.57 3.85
C ALA A 227 8.14 18.07 3.60
N SER A 228 7.74 18.53 2.43
CA SER A 228 7.72 19.96 2.11
C SER A 228 6.61 20.70 2.89
N PRO A 229 6.77 22.02 3.11
CA PRO A 229 5.75 22.82 3.78
C PRO A 229 4.36 22.73 3.12
N SER A 230 4.29 22.66 1.79
CA SER A 230 3.01 22.53 1.06
C SER A 230 2.33 21.18 1.27
N GLU A 231 3.10 20.09 1.34
CA GLU A 231 2.54 18.76 1.61
C GLU A 231 1.98 18.68 3.03
N LEU A 232 2.71 19.23 4.01
CA LEU A 232 2.26 19.33 5.40
C LEU A 232 1.03 20.23 5.54
N ALA A 233 1.02 21.39 4.87
CA ALA A 233 -0.12 22.31 4.90
C ALA A 233 -1.39 21.66 4.32
N TYR A 234 -1.24 20.89 3.23
CA TYR A 234 -2.35 20.11 2.68
C TYR A 234 -2.88 19.10 3.69
N LEU A 235 -2.01 18.29 4.33
CA LEU A 235 -2.45 17.35 5.35
C LEU A 235 -3.10 18.06 6.55
N GLN A 236 -2.53 19.17 7.05
CA GLN A 236 -3.10 19.96 8.14
C GLN A 236 -4.52 20.44 7.82
N GLN A 237 -4.76 20.91 6.60
CA GLN A 237 -6.09 21.30 6.14
C GLN A 237 -7.07 20.13 6.19
N ARG A 238 -6.64 18.91 5.84
CA ARG A 238 -7.47 17.71 5.85
C ARG A 238 -7.86 17.23 7.25
N TYR A 239 -6.99 17.47 8.25
CA TYR A 239 -7.24 17.08 9.64
C TYR A 239 -7.80 18.21 10.52
N GLY A 240 -7.77 19.45 10.05
CA GLY A 240 -8.28 20.62 10.79
C GLY A 240 -7.44 20.99 12.01
N CYS A 241 -6.17 20.57 12.06
CA CYS A 241 -5.26 20.81 13.18
C CYS A 241 -3.79 20.91 12.70
N PRO A 242 -2.90 21.58 13.48
CA PRO A 242 -1.47 21.49 13.24
C PRO A 242 -0.99 20.04 13.43
N LEU A 243 -0.16 19.56 12.50
CA LEU A 243 0.36 18.18 12.49
C LEU A 243 1.75 18.03 13.12
N ILE A 244 2.43 19.16 13.32
CA ILE A 244 3.77 19.24 13.91
C ILE A 244 3.73 20.47 14.83
N GLU A 245 4.05 20.28 16.10
CA GLU A 245 4.34 21.41 17.00
C GLU A 245 5.79 21.86 16.74
N GLU A 246 6.11 23.15 16.85
CA GLU A 246 7.47 23.68 16.60
C GLU A 246 8.56 22.94 17.40
N ALA A 247 8.22 22.38 18.56
CA ALA A 247 9.11 21.57 19.39
C ALA A 247 9.55 20.25 18.74
N ASP A 248 8.69 19.62 17.91
CA ASP A 248 8.96 18.32 17.29
C ASP A 248 10.00 18.42 16.14
N LEU A 249 10.20 19.62 15.57
CA LEU A 249 11.22 19.89 14.53
C LEU A 249 12.64 20.00 15.11
N THR A 250 12.79 20.12 16.43
CA THR A 250 14.09 20.34 17.09
C THR A 250 14.75 19.06 17.60
N THR A 251 14.10 17.90 17.45
CA THR A 251 14.67 16.62 17.88
C THR A 251 15.58 16.08 16.77
N PRO A 252 16.89 15.94 16.98
CA PRO A 252 17.78 15.40 15.96
C PRO A 252 17.39 13.96 15.63
N ALA A 253 17.50 13.58 14.35
CA ALA A 253 17.29 12.20 13.92
C ALA A 253 18.15 11.25 14.78
N PRO A 254 17.61 10.13 15.28
CA PRO A 254 18.39 9.21 16.09
C PRO A 254 19.60 8.73 15.29
N GLU A 255 20.79 8.89 15.86
CA GLU A 255 22.04 8.44 15.25
C GLU A 255 21.94 6.95 14.92
N SER A 256 22.28 6.60 13.68
CA SER A 256 22.40 5.23 13.24
C SER A 256 23.39 4.49 14.15
N PRO A 257 23.01 3.36 14.79
CA PRO A 257 23.91 2.64 15.66
C PRO A 257 25.11 2.15 14.86
N SER A 258 26.32 2.47 15.35
CA SER A 258 27.57 1.90 14.87
C SER A 258 27.51 0.39 15.05
N PHE A 259 27.50 -0.35 13.94
CA PHE A 259 27.57 -1.81 13.95
C PHE A 259 28.98 -2.24 14.40
N GLU A 260 29.15 -2.50 15.70
CA GLU A 260 30.19 -3.41 16.16
C GLU A 260 29.83 -4.83 15.69
N SER A 261 30.79 -5.45 15.02
CA SER A 261 30.73 -6.78 14.44
C SER A 261 30.44 -7.85 15.49
N LEU A 262 29.25 -8.43 15.44
CA LEU A 262 28.94 -9.68 16.16
C LEU A 262 29.57 -10.88 15.42
N PRO A 263 30.21 -11.82 16.13
CA PRO A 263 30.91 -12.95 15.52
C PRO A 263 29.93 -13.99 14.98
N LEU A 264 30.30 -14.58 13.84
CA LEU A 264 29.57 -15.66 13.17
C LEU A 264 29.51 -16.93 14.06
N PRO A 265 28.35 -17.59 14.18
CA PRO A 265 28.26 -18.87 14.87
C PRO A 265 28.96 -19.98 14.08
N GLN A 266 29.69 -20.84 14.81
CA GLN A 266 30.38 -22.03 14.31
C GLN A 266 29.40 -23.12 13.87
#